data_AF-A0A0U0W6Z9-F1
#
_entry.id   AF-A0A0U0W6Z9-F1
#
_cell.length_a   1.000
_cell.length_b   1.000
_cell.length_c   1.000
_cell.angle_alpha   90.00
_cell.angle_beta   90.00
_cell.angle_gamma   90.00
#
_symmetry.space_group_name_H-M   'P 1'
#
loop_
_entity.id
_entity.type
_entity.pdbx_description
1 polymer ?
#
loop_
_entity_poly.entity_id
_entity_poly.type
_entity_poly.pdbx_seq_one_letter_code
_entity_poly.pdbx_strand_id
1 'polypeptide(L)'
;MVAAVAHGELLTLKPFGSADGVVARAVSRLVTIASGLDPHGLGVPEVSWMRQPAAYRDAAGGFAAGTPGGVASWLVLCCRGMRAGAQEAITIADALAGG
;
A
#
# COMPACT_ATOMS: atom_id res chain seq x y z
N MET A 1 -5.38 5.95 -7.65
CA MET A 1 -4.07 6.22 -7.04
C MET A 1 -2.99 5.50 -7.85
N VAL A 2 -2.00 6.21 -8.37
CA VAL A 2 -0.89 5.61 -9.15
C VAL A 2 -0.05 4.65 -8.31
N ALA A 3 0.17 4.95 -7.02
CA ALA A 3 0.92 4.07 -6.11
C ALA A 3 0.29 2.67 -5.92
N ALA A 4 -1.03 2.53 -6.06
CA ALA A 4 -1.69 1.23 -5.99
C ALA A 4 -1.43 0.41 -7.26
N VAL A 5 -1.43 1.06 -8.42
CA VAL A 5 -1.13 0.40 -9.70
C VAL A 5 0.33 -0.07 -9.70
N ALA A 6 1.28 0.82 -9.42
CA ALA A 6 2.70 0.47 -9.36
C ALA A 6 3.00 -0.66 -8.35
N HIS A 7 2.33 -0.64 -7.20
CA HIS A 7 2.42 -1.71 -6.20
C HIS A 7 1.85 -3.02 -6.75
N GLY A 8 0.64 -3.01 -7.32
CA GLY A 8 0.01 -4.19 -7.88
C GLY A 8 0.87 -4.83 -8.96
N GLU A 9 1.33 -4.03 -9.93
CA GLU A 9 2.21 -4.47 -11.03
C GLU A 9 3.48 -5.15 -10.52
N LEU A 10 4.25 -4.50 -9.62
CA LEU A 10 5.49 -5.09 -9.11
C LEU A 10 5.25 -6.34 -8.27
N LEU A 11 4.19 -6.34 -7.47
CA LEU A 11 3.86 -7.46 -6.60
C LEU A 11 3.46 -8.72 -7.39
N THR A 12 2.80 -8.55 -8.53
CA THR A 12 2.27 -9.65 -9.34
C THR A 12 3.20 -10.06 -10.47
N LEU A 13 3.93 -9.12 -11.07
CA LEU A 13 4.95 -9.39 -12.10
C LEU A 13 6.15 -10.16 -11.54
N LYS A 14 6.51 -9.89 -10.28
CA LYS A 14 7.66 -10.49 -9.58
C LYS A 14 8.99 -10.41 -10.39
N PRO A 15 9.42 -9.21 -10.80
CA PRO A 15 10.54 -9.05 -11.74
C PRO A 15 11.92 -9.39 -11.14
N PHE A 16 12.06 -9.47 -9.81
CA PHE A 16 13.35 -9.71 -9.16
C PHE A 16 13.55 -11.16 -8.72
N GLY A 17 12.50 -11.96 -8.68
CA GLY A 17 12.52 -13.37 -8.25
C GLY A 17 12.78 -13.57 -6.75
N SER A 18 13.15 -12.51 -6.02
CA SER A 18 13.29 -12.49 -4.57
C SER A 18 12.94 -11.09 -4.04
N ALA A 19 12.39 -11.03 -2.84
CA ALA A 19 11.98 -9.78 -2.17
C ALA A 19 11.01 -8.88 -2.95
N ASP A 20 10.34 -9.37 -4.00
CA ASP A 20 9.41 -8.58 -4.83
C ASP A 20 8.33 -7.86 -4.00
N GLY A 21 7.78 -8.53 -2.97
CA GLY A 21 6.81 -7.90 -2.08
C GLY A 21 7.38 -6.75 -1.24
N VAL A 22 8.66 -6.79 -0.89
CA VAL A 22 9.34 -5.67 -0.20
C VAL A 22 9.52 -4.51 -1.18
N VAL A 23 10.02 -4.80 -2.39
CA VAL A 23 10.24 -3.80 -3.43
C VAL A 23 8.92 -3.14 -3.84
N ALA A 24 7.85 -3.91 -4.00
CA ALA A 24 6.54 -3.40 -4.40
C ALA A 24 5.96 -2.43 -3.35
N ARG A 25 6.15 -2.70 -2.06
CA ARG A 25 5.75 -1.78 -0.97
C ARG A 25 6.63 -0.53 -0.93
N ALA A 26 7.95 -0.69 -1.11
CA ALA A 26 8.87 0.43 -1.20
C ALA A 26 8.51 1.37 -2.37
N VAL A 27 8.21 0.82 -3.56
CA VAL A 27 7.78 1.60 -4.72
C VAL A 27 6.42 2.27 -4.46
N SER A 28 5.48 1.58 -3.81
CA SER A 28 4.21 2.21 -3.41
C SER A 28 4.48 3.47 -2.58
N ARG A 29 5.33 3.40 -1.54
CA ARG A 29 5.72 4.55 -0.72
C ARG A 29 6.47 5.63 -1.50
N LEU A 30 7.39 5.25 -2.37
CA LEU A 30 8.11 6.21 -3.22
C LEU A 30 7.15 6.99 -4.12
N VAL A 31 6.14 6.32 -4.70
CA VAL A 31 5.13 7.00 -5.53
C VAL A 31 4.27 7.93 -4.69
N THR A 32 3.85 7.55 -3.48
CA THR A 32 3.07 8.45 -2.61
C THR A 32 3.85 9.69 -2.19
N ILE A 33 5.16 9.54 -1.94
CA ILE A 33 6.07 10.66 -1.66
C ILE A 33 6.21 11.55 -2.89
N ALA A 34 6.59 10.97 -4.03
CA ALA A 34 6.84 11.71 -5.27
C ALA A 34 5.60 12.40 -5.84
N SER A 35 4.40 11.85 -5.62
CA SER A 35 3.14 12.48 -6.05
C SER A 35 2.60 13.51 -5.05
N GLY A 36 3.27 13.74 -3.93
CA GLY A 36 2.85 14.67 -2.88
C GLY A 36 1.70 14.18 -1.99
N LEU A 37 1.32 12.90 -2.08
CA LEU A 37 0.23 12.33 -1.28
C LEU A 37 0.66 12.08 0.17
N ASP A 38 1.92 11.66 0.35
CA ASP A 38 2.57 11.55 1.66
C ASP A 38 4.02 12.07 1.52
N PRO A 39 4.22 13.39 1.41
CA PRO A 39 5.52 13.98 1.08
C PRO A 39 6.63 13.62 2.08
N HIS A 40 6.24 13.33 3.33
CA HIS A 40 7.15 13.01 4.43
C HIS A 40 7.28 11.51 4.67
N GLY A 41 6.53 10.67 3.96
CA GLY A 41 6.56 9.22 4.11
C GLY A 41 6.13 8.73 5.48
N LEU A 42 5.24 9.45 6.17
CA LEU A 42 4.82 9.14 7.54
C LEU A 42 3.75 8.04 7.60
N GLY A 43 3.02 7.83 6.50
CA GLY A 43 2.03 6.78 6.40
C GLY A 43 2.67 5.39 6.35
N VAL A 44 2.08 4.44 7.09
CA VAL A 44 2.52 3.04 7.15
C VAL A 44 1.43 2.07 6.65
N PRO A 45 1.01 2.15 5.36
CA PRO A 45 -0.07 1.32 4.83
C PRO A 45 0.16 -0.19 4.95
N GLU A 46 1.43 -0.61 4.97
CA GLU A 46 1.84 -2.00 5.08
C GLU A 46 1.37 -2.66 6.37
N VAL A 47 1.27 -1.91 7.48
CA VAL A 47 0.77 -2.41 8.75
C VAL A 47 -0.66 -2.93 8.58
N SER A 48 -1.50 -2.18 7.86
CA SER A 48 -2.88 -2.58 7.56
C SER A 48 -2.94 -3.86 6.71
N TRP A 49 -2.09 -3.96 5.68
CA TRP A 49 -2.03 -5.15 4.83
C TRP A 49 -1.51 -6.39 5.58
N MET A 50 -0.50 -6.21 6.45
CA MET A 50 0.13 -7.31 7.20
C MET A 50 -0.72 -7.80 8.37
N ARG A 51 -1.74 -7.04 8.81
CA ARG A 51 -2.77 -7.55 9.74
C ARG A 51 -3.63 -8.64 9.09
N GLN A 52 -3.80 -8.64 7.77
CA GLN A 52 -4.58 -9.64 7.03
C GLN A 52 -3.82 -10.10 5.77
N PRO A 53 -2.68 -10.80 5.93
CA PRO A 53 -1.74 -11.05 4.84
C PRO A 53 -2.31 -11.99 3.78
N ALA A 54 -3.25 -12.88 4.14
CA ALA A 54 -3.98 -13.71 3.18
C ALA A 54 -4.86 -12.85 2.27
N ALA A 55 -5.74 -12.02 2.83
CA ALA A 55 -6.62 -11.14 2.08
C ALA A 55 -5.84 -10.16 1.17
N TYR A 56 -4.68 -9.68 1.63
CA TYR A 56 -3.79 -8.86 0.81
C TYR A 56 -3.25 -9.63 -0.41
N ARG A 57 -2.81 -10.89 -0.23
CA ARG A 57 -2.37 -11.73 -1.36
C ARG A 57 -3.51 -12.09 -2.30
N ASP A 58 -4.69 -12.38 -1.78
CA ASP A 58 -5.87 -12.71 -2.59
C ASP A 58 -6.29 -11.52 -3.44
N ALA A 59 -6.29 -10.31 -2.86
CA ALA A 59 -6.55 -9.08 -3.59
C ALA A 59 -5.50 -8.81 -4.67
N ALA A 60 -4.22 -9.08 -4.41
CA ALA A 60 -3.16 -9.00 -5.41
C ALA A 60 -3.37 -10.01 -6.55
N GLY A 61 -3.83 -11.24 -6.24
CA GLY A 61 -4.24 -12.21 -7.24
C GLY A 61 -5.42 -11.72 -8.09
N GLY A 62 -6.41 -11.10 -7.45
CA GLY A 62 -7.54 -10.46 -8.15
C GLY A 62 -7.11 -9.32 -9.08
N PHE A 63 -6.13 -8.51 -8.66
CA PHE A 63 -5.50 -7.49 -9.51
C PHE A 63 -4.80 -8.13 -10.72
N ALA A 64 -4.00 -9.18 -10.49
CA ALA A 64 -3.28 -9.89 -11.55
C ALA A 64 -4.20 -10.51 -12.60
N ALA A 65 -5.40 -10.93 -12.21
CA ALA A 65 -6.40 -11.46 -13.13
C ALA A 65 -6.94 -10.40 -14.12
N GLY A 66 -6.66 -9.10 -13.91
CA GLY A 66 -7.02 -8.02 -14.83
C GLY A 66 -8.52 -7.74 -14.94
N THR A 67 -9.35 -8.40 -14.12
CA THR A 67 -10.80 -8.17 -14.13
C THR A 67 -11.13 -6.79 -13.54
N PRO A 68 -12.15 -6.08 -14.05
CA PRO A 68 -12.55 -4.79 -13.48
C PRO A 68 -12.82 -4.86 -11.97
N GLY A 69 -13.47 -5.94 -11.51
CA GLY A 69 -13.74 -6.18 -10.09
C GLY A 69 -12.47 -6.38 -9.27
N GLY A 70 -11.54 -7.23 -9.73
CA GLY A 70 -10.28 -7.48 -9.03
C GLY A 70 -9.40 -6.24 -8.93
N VAL A 71 -9.30 -5.47 -10.01
CA VAL A 71 -8.58 -4.18 -10.02
C VAL A 71 -9.25 -3.19 -9.06
N ALA A 72 -10.58 -3.04 -9.09
CA ALA A 72 -11.29 -2.14 -8.19
C ALA A 72 -11.11 -2.53 -6.72
N SER A 73 -11.26 -3.81 -6.38
CA SER A 73 -11.04 -4.31 -5.02
C SER A 73 -9.63 -4.06 -4.51
N TRP A 74 -8.61 -4.24 -5.37
CA TRP A 74 -7.22 -3.91 -5.05
C TRP A 74 -7.01 -2.42 -4.78
N LEU A 75 -7.54 -1.55 -5.65
CA LEU A 75 -7.44 -0.10 -5.47
C LEU A 75 -8.09 0.35 -4.15
N VAL A 76 -9.28 -0.18 -3.83
CA VAL A 76 -9.98 0.11 -2.57
C VAL A 76 -9.18 -0.40 -1.36
N LEU A 77 -8.60 -1.60 -1.43
CA LEU A 77 -7.73 -2.13 -0.38
C LEU A 77 -6.52 -1.23 -0.13
N CYS A 78 -5.87 -0.75 -1.19
CA CYS A 78 -4.73 0.18 -1.06
C CYS A 78 -5.15 1.52 -0.44
N CYS A 79 -6.28 2.10 -0.87
CA CYS A 79 -6.81 3.34 -0.28
C CYS A 79 -7.11 3.18 1.22
N ARG A 80 -7.71 2.05 1.62
CA ARG A 80 -7.96 1.73 3.03
C ARG A 80 -6.66 1.58 3.81
N GLY A 81 -5.65 0.93 3.24
CA GLY A 81 -4.32 0.81 3.83
C GLY A 81 -3.70 2.17 4.11
N MET A 82 -3.69 3.08 3.13
CA MET A 82 -3.17 4.42 3.32
C MET A 82 -3.94 5.24 4.35
N ARG A 83 -5.28 5.17 4.33
CA ARG A 83 -6.10 5.86 5.34
C ARG A 83 -5.75 5.38 6.75
N ALA A 84 -5.58 4.07 6.93
CA ALA A 84 -5.18 3.50 8.21
C ALA A 84 -3.77 3.96 8.62
N GLY A 85 -2.80 3.93 7.70
CA GLY A 85 -1.44 4.40 7.96
C GLY A 85 -1.37 5.89 8.31
N ALA A 86 -2.15 6.74 7.64
CA ALA A 86 -2.24 8.16 7.96
C ALA A 86 -2.87 8.39 9.35
N GLN A 87 -3.90 7.63 9.72
CA GLN A 87 -4.53 7.73 11.04
C GLN A 87 -3.56 7.35 12.16
N GLU A 88 -2.72 6.33 11.94
CA GLU A 88 -1.69 5.91 12.89
C GLU A 88 -0.63 7.02 13.06
N ALA A 89 -0.19 7.64 11.96
CA ALA A 89 0.73 8.78 12.01
C ALA A 89 0.17 9.99 12.79
N ILE A 90 -1.10 10.33 12.58
CA ILE A 90 -1.80 11.40 13.34
C ILE A 90 -1.83 11.06 14.84
N THR A 91 -2.20 9.83 15.18
CA THR A 91 -2.29 9.38 16.58
C THR A 91 -0.94 9.51 17.30
N ILE A 92 0.16 9.17 16.62
CA ILE A 92 1.51 9.32 17.15
C ILE A 92 1.86 10.81 17.34
N ALA A 93 1.53 11.66 16.36
CA ALA A 93 1.80 13.10 16.44
C ALA A 93 1.04 13.75 17.61
N ASP A 94 -0.24 13.41 17.79
CA ASP A 94 -1.06 13.91 18.90
C ASP A 94 -0.51 13.47 20.26
N ALA A 95 -0.06 12.22 20.37
CA ALA A 95 0.54 11.70 21.60
C ALA A 95 1.84 12.42 22.00
N LEU A 96 2.61 12.91 21.02
CA LEU A 96 3.84 13.68 21.25
C LEU A 96 3.57 15.16 21.54
N ALA A 97 2.46 15.72 21.05
CA ALA A 97 2.09 17.11 21.27
C ALA A 97 1.41 17.36 22.63
N GLY A 98 0.85 16.31 23.24
CA GLY A 98 0.16 16.36 24.53
C GLY A 98 1.01 16.05 25.77
N GLY A 99 2.32 15.82 25.61
CA GLY A 99 3.29 15.56 26.69
C GLY A 99 4.31 16.67 26.82
#